data_AF-A0A8K0XGQ1-F1
#
_entry.id   AF-A0A8K0XGQ1-F1
#
_cell.length_a   1.000
_cell.length_b   1.000
_cell.length_c   1.000
_cell.angle_alpha   90.00
_cell.angle_beta   90.00
_cell.angle_gamma   90.00
#
_symmetry.space_group_name_H-M   'P 1'
#
loop_
_entity.id
_entity.type
_entity.pdbx_description
1 polymer ?
#
loop_
_entity_poly.entity_id
_entity_poly.type
_entity_poly.pdbx_seq_one_letter_code
_entity_poly.pdbx_strand_id
1 'polypeptide(L)'
;MHIHGVIALHFLDFLINFMPSLAAYYQKPLADAWCTFQTNLINPYQHLKIFPLATNSTDEIYIQGMKDATTNFIHKQMNITAENLCKRIIVFSGNRKMFDQLLKLKKYLSMHESYFDSLCCIIPMLKLWHIKWTDLSCICRTYWGRPEDPFSLSWLAQLAQCLSPSDLKKVNFHNGSYLVNLALDAHLLNYWE
;
A
#
# COMPACT_ATOMS: atom_id res chain seq x y z
N MET A 1 -6.12 13.40 -16.99
CA MET A 1 -5.12 13.23 -18.07
C MET A 1 -3.92 12.38 -17.62
N HIS A 2 -3.35 12.61 -16.41
CA HIS A 2 -2.19 11.85 -15.89
C HIS A 2 -2.39 10.32 -15.82
N ILE A 3 -3.53 9.84 -15.31
CA ILE A 3 -3.81 8.39 -15.16
C ILE A 3 -3.75 7.64 -16.49
N HIS A 4 -4.30 8.19 -17.58
CA HIS A 4 -4.28 7.55 -18.89
C HIS A 4 -2.85 7.42 -19.44
N GLY A 5 -2.01 8.44 -19.21
CA GLY A 5 -0.60 8.39 -19.60
C GLY A 5 0.18 7.35 -18.80
N VAL A 6 -0.04 7.27 -17.48
CA VAL A 6 0.60 6.25 -16.63
C VAL A 6 0.19 4.83 -17.03
N ILE A 7 -1.11 4.62 -17.32
CA ILE A 7 -1.59 3.32 -17.81
C ILE A 7 -0.92 2.98 -19.14
N ALA A 8 -0.91 3.91 -20.11
CA ALA A 8 -0.26 3.67 -21.40
C ALA A 8 1.24 3.34 -21.24
N LEU A 9 1.95 4.00 -20.32
CA LEU A 9 3.34 3.70 -20.02
C LEU A 9 3.53 2.31 -19.40
N HIS A 10 2.65 1.88 -18.50
CA HIS A 10 2.69 0.50 -17.98
C HIS A 10 2.45 -0.54 -19.07
N PHE A 11 1.52 -0.29 -19.98
CA PHE A 11 1.30 -1.17 -21.14
C PHE A 11 2.51 -1.22 -22.08
N LEU A 12 3.13 -0.06 -22.38
CA LEU A 12 4.32 0.00 -23.22
C LEU A 12 5.53 -0.69 -22.56
N ASP A 13 5.73 -0.46 -21.26
CA ASP A 13 6.77 -1.11 -20.46
C ASP A 13 6.60 -2.64 -20.49
N PHE A 14 5.37 -3.12 -20.30
CA PHE A 14 5.04 -4.52 -20.44
C PHE A 14 5.45 -5.08 -21.82
N LEU A 15 5.00 -4.47 -22.91
CA LEU A 15 5.30 -4.95 -24.27
C LEU A 15 6.80 -4.96 -24.56
N ILE A 16 7.52 -3.92 -24.14
CA ILE A 16 8.96 -3.82 -24.32
C ILE A 16 9.70 -4.92 -23.55
N ASN A 17 9.23 -5.27 -22.35
CA ASN A 17 9.85 -6.33 -21.55
C ASN A 17 9.64 -7.74 -22.14
N PHE A 18 8.53 -7.98 -22.84
CA PHE A 18 8.23 -9.29 -23.44
C PHE A 18 8.60 -9.41 -24.94
N MET A 19 8.80 -8.29 -25.65
CA MET A 19 9.19 -8.27 -27.06
C MET A 19 10.58 -7.65 -27.22
N PRO A 20 11.66 -8.46 -27.23
CA PRO A 20 13.04 -7.96 -27.34
C PRO A 20 13.29 -7.10 -28.59
N SER A 21 12.53 -7.35 -29.66
CA SER A 21 12.58 -6.55 -30.89
C SER A 21 12.16 -5.10 -30.68
N LEU A 22 11.24 -4.82 -29.76
CA LEU A 22 10.82 -3.46 -29.38
C LEU A 22 11.78 -2.83 -28.37
N ALA A 23 12.36 -3.62 -27.47
CA ALA A 23 13.29 -3.14 -26.45
C ALA A 23 14.48 -2.40 -27.06
N ALA A 24 15.04 -2.91 -28.16
CA ALA A 24 16.17 -2.29 -28.84
C ALA A 24 15.93 -0.84 -29.27
N TYR A 25 14.67 -0.46 -29.56
CA TYR A 25 14.32 0.86 -30.07
C TYR A 25 13.66 1.76 -29.03
N TYR A 26 12.82 1.20 -28.15
CA TYR A 26 11.92 1.98 -27.31
C TYR A 26 12.28 2.02 -25.82
N GLN A 27 13.27 1.25 -25.37
CA GLN A 27 13.62 1.21 -23.94
C GLN A 27 14.13 2.55 -23.40
N LYS A 28 14.93 3.29 -24.19
CA LYS A 28 15.40 4.63 -23.82
C LYS A 28 14.27 5.69 -23.87
N PRO A 29 13.49 5.82 -24.96
CA PRO A 29 12.32 6.72 -24.97
C PRO A 29 11.31 6.46 -23.85
N LEU A 30 11.11 5.19 -23.49
CA LEU A 30 10.23 4.82 -22.39
C LEU A 30 10.76 5.33 -21.03
N ALA A 31 12.06 5.19 -20.78
CA ALA A 31 12.69 5.72 -19.56
C ALA A 31 12.55 7.24 -19.47
N ASP A 32 12.75 7.96 -20.58
CA ASP A 32 12.57 9.42 -20.66
C ASP A 32 11.11 9.81 -20.42
N ALA A 33 10.16 9.03 -20.93
CA ALA A 33 8.74 9.23 -20.68
C ALA A 33 8.40 9.02 -19.20
N TRP A 34 8.92 7.97 -18.55
CA TRP A 34 8.75 7.75 -17.11
C TRP A 34 9.23 8.94 -16.27
N CYS A 35 10.39 9.52 -16.61
CA CYS A 35 10.90 10.72 -15.94
C CYS A 35 9.93 11.90 -15.99
N THR A 36 9.13 12.00 -17.06
CA THR A 36 8.13 13.07 -17.24
C THR A 36 6.89 12.86 -16.35
N PHE A 37 6.52 11.60 -16.08
CA PHE A 37 5.33 11.26 -15.28
C PHE A 37 5.61 11.02 -13.80
N GLN A 38 6.87 10.74 -13.43
CA GLN A 38 7.32 10.52 -12.07
C GLN A 38 7.53 11.85 -11.31
N THR A 39 6.44 12.54 -10.99
CA THR A 39 6.49 13.72 -10.12
C THR A 39 6.70 13.30 -8.67
N ASN A 40 7.62 13.96 -7.95
CA ASN A 40 7.91 13.75 -6.52
C ASN A 40 8.51 12.38 -6.17
N LEU A 41 9.44 11.87 -6.98
CA LEU A 41 10.24 10.72 -6.56
C LEU A 41 11.00 11.06 -5.28
N ILE A 42 11.01 10.11 -4.35
CA ILE A 42 11.96 10.13 -3.24
C ILE A 42 13.34 10.07 -3.89
N ASN A 43 14.21 11.03 -3.58
CA ASN A 43 15.57 11.05 -4.09
C ASN A 43 16.25 9.71 -3.72
N PRO A 44 16.75 8.93 -4.69
CA PRO A 44 17.30 7.59 -4.43
C PRO A 44 18.56 7.64 -3.55
N TYR A 45 19.24 8.79 -3.49
CA TYR A 45 20.40 9.03 -2.63
C TYR A 45 20.01 9.62 -1.26
N GLN A 46 18.74 9.97 -1.07
CA GLN A 46 18.23 10.45 0.21
C GLN A 46 17.86 9.27 1.09
N HIS A 47 18.82 8.86 1.92
CA HIS A 47 18.55 7.90 2.97
C HIS A 47 17.78 8.57 4.10
N LEU A 48 16.56 8.10 4.36
CA LEU A 48 15.81 8.49 5.55
C LEU A 48 16.48 7.89 6.78
N LYS A 49 16.70 8.71 7.80
CA LYS A 49 17.22 8.23 9.08
C LYS A 49 16.09 7.54 9.84
N ILE A 50 16.21 6.23 10.01
CA ILE A 50 15.24 5.42 10.75
C ILE A 50 15.66 5.42 12.21
N PHE A 51 14.74 5.84 13.08
CA PHE A 51 14.89 5.77 14.53
C PHE A 51 13.93 4.74 15.08
N PRO A 52 14.40 3.58 15.54
CA PRO A 52 13.52 2.62 16.20
C PRO A 52 12.99 3.23 17.49
N LEU A 53 11.68 3.22 17.62
CA LEU A 53 10.98 3.59 18.85
C LEU A 53 10.89 2.36 19.76
N ALA A 54 10.99 2.58 21.08
CA ALA A 54 10.81 1.53 22.07
C ALA A 54 9.35 1.06 22.10
N THR A 55 9.15 -0.23 22.40
CA THR A 55 7.80 -0.77 22.60
C THR A 55 7.16 -0.15 23.85
N ASN A 56 5.84 -0.03 23.84
CA ASN A 56 5.06 0.27 25.02
C ASN A 56 4.18 -0.94 25.37
N SER A 57 3.84 -1.11 26.64
CA SER A 57 2.99 -2.20 27.14
C SER A 57 1.52 -1.77 27.27
N THR A 58 1.13 -0.69 26.60
CA THR A 58 -0.20 -0.11 26.66
C THR A 58 -1.20 -0.95 25.87
N ASP A 59 -2.39 -1.14 26.43
CA ASP A 59 -3.44 -1.89 25.76
C ASP A 59 -4.17 -1.02 24.72
N GLU A 60 -3.67 -1.07 23.48
CA GLU A 60 -4.24 -0.36 22.33
C GLU A 60 -5.66 -0.81 21.97
N ILE A 61 -6.20 -1.87 22.58
CA ILE A 61 -7.59 -2.30 22.37
C ILE A 61 -8.55 -1.26 22.96
N TYR A 62 -8.16 -0.57 24.03
CA TYR A 62 -8.96 0.46 24.69
C TYR A 62 -8.53 1.87 24.27
N ILE A 63 -9.47 2.81 24.23
CA ILE A 63 -9.21 4.20 23.82
C ILE A 63 -8.21 4.88 24.78
N GLN A 64 -8.32 4.59 26.08
CA GLN A 64 -7.38 5.09 27.08
C GLN A 64 -5.96 4.56 26.82
N GLY A 65 -5.81 3.26 26.57
CA GLY A 65 -4.50 2.70 26.23
C GLY A 65 -3.95 3.24 24.92
N MET A 66 -4.79 3.49 23.91
CA MET A 66 -4.38 4.18 22.67
C MET A 66 -3.94 5.63 22.93
N LYS A 67 -4.59 6.35 23.85
CA LYS A 67 -4.17 7.69 24.28
C LYS A 67 -2.79 7.61 24.92
N ASP A 68 -2.62 6.72 25.88
CA ASP A 68 -1.35 6.54 26.61
C ASP A 68 -0.21 6.12 25.68
N ALA A 69 -0.49 5.23 24.72
CA ALA A 69 0.45 4.82 23.67
C ALA A 69 0.88 6.03 22.81
N THR A 70 -0.10 6.81 22.35
CA THR A 70 0.14 7.98 21.50
C THR A 70 0.96 9.05 22.23
N THR A 71 0.59 9.36 23.47
CA THR A 71 1.31 10.30 24.34
C THR A 71 2.72 9.79 24.63
N ASN A 72 2.91 8.48 24.86
CA ASN A 72 4.23 7.90 25.06
C ASN A 72 5.13 8.10 23.84
N PHE A 73 4.67 7.76 22.63
CA PHE A 73 5.47 7.94 21.42
C PHE A 73 5.78 9.42 21.16
N ILE A 74 4.79 10.30 21.27
CA ILE A 74 4.95 11.72 20.93
C ILE A 74 5.81 12.45 21.96
N HIS A 75 5.44 12.39 23.24
CA HIS A 75 6.17 13.15 24.26
C HIS A 75 7.42 12.44 24.75
N LYS A 76 7.32 11.15 25.11
CA LYS A 76 8.43 10.48 25.81
C LYS A 76 9.53 10.04 24.86
N GLN A 77 9.16 9.55 23.67
CA GLN A 77 10.14 8.97 22.75
C GLN A 77 10.60 9.96 21.66
N MET A 78 9.67 10.69 21.06
CA MET A 78 10.00 11.67 20.01
C MET A 78 10.31 13.07 20.56
N ASN A 79 10.06 13.31 21.85
CA ASN A 79 10.21 14.61 22.50
C ASN A 79 9.47 15.73 21.75
N ILE A 80 8.28 15.43 21.21
CA ILE A 80 7.43 16.41 20.52
C ILE A 80 6.44 16.98 21.55
N THR A 81 6.36 18.30 21.60
CA THR A 81 5.50 19.10 22.47
C THR A 81 4.70 20.10 21.65
N ALA A 82 3.67 20.71 22.24
CA ALA A 82 2.87 21.74 21.56
C ALA A 82 3.74 22.91 21.05
N GLU A 83 4.80 23.25 21.78
CA GLU A 83 5.72 24.34 21.45
C GLU A 83 6.63 24.02 20.26
N ASN A 84 7.10 22.77 20.12
CA ASN A 84 8.07 22.38 19.10
C ASN A 84 7.44 21.73 17.85
N LEU A 85 6.13 21.48 17.86
CA LEU A 85 5.43 20.86 16.75
C LEU A 85 5.53 21.71 15.46
N CYS A 86 5.68 23.03 15.57
CA CYS A 86 5.94 23.95 14.44
C CYS A 86 5.01 23.72 13.23
N LYS A 87 3.70 23.47 13.47
CA LYS A 87 2.69 23.15 12.44
C LYS A 87 2.97 21.88 11.61
N ARG A 88 3.81 20.97 12.10
CA ARG A 88 4.07 19.69 11.45
C ARG A 88 2.89 18.75 11.62
N ILE A 89 2.74 17.88 10.63
CA ILE A 89 1.81 16.76 10.64
C ILE A 89 2.61 15.51 10.97
N ILE A 90 2.07 14.67 11.84
CA ILE A 90 2.66 13.41 12.25
C ILE A 90 1.79 12.28 11.67
N VAL A 91 2.37 11.43 10.85
CA VAL A 91 1.64 10.28 10.28
C VAL A 91 1.81 9.08 11.19
N PHE A 92 0.69 8.54 11.69
CA PHE A 92 0.67 7.31 12.50
C PHE A 92 0.15 6.16 11.65
N SER A 93 1.03 5.21 11.31
CA SER A 93 0.69 4.08 10.44
C SER A 93 0.61 2.76 11.19
N GLY A 94 -0.50 2.04 11.04
CA GLY A 94 -0.75 0.85 11.84
C GLY A 94 -1.61 -0.22 11.17
N ASN A 95 -1.95 -1.23 11.97
CA ASN A 95 -2.94 -2.22 11.59
C ASN A 95 -4.37 -1.61 11.64
N ARG A 96 -5.37 -2.40 11.21
CA ARG A 96 -6.77 -1.95 11.18
C ARG A 96 -7.30 -1.51 12.55
N LYS A 97 -6.89 -2.19 13.63
CA LYS A 97 -7.39 -1.91 14.98
C LYS A 97 -6.85 -0.59 15.51
N MET A 98 -5.54 -0.37 15.38
CA MET A 98 -4.88 0.89 15.75
C MET A 98 -5.48 2.07 14.98
N PHE A 99 -5.70 1.91 13.67
CA PHE A 99 -6.33 2.95 12.85
C PHE A 99 -7.73 3.33 13.34
N ASP A 100 -8.59 2.34 13.60
CA ASP A 100 -9.95 2.56 14.15
C ASP A 100 -9.91 3.24 15.53
N GLN A 101 -9.00 2.80 16.40
CA GLN A 101 -8.87 3.39 17.74
C GLN A 101 -8.31 4.81 17.72
N LEU A 102 -7.37 5.12 16.84
CA LEU A 102 -6.88 6.49 16.64
C LEU A 102 -7.97 7.42 16.12
N LEU A 103 -8.80 6.97 15.18
CA LEU A 103 -9.93 7.76 14.68
C LEU A 103 -10.95 8.05 15.79
N LYS A 104 -11.28 7.04 16.61
CA LYS A 104 -12.15 7.21 17.78
C LYS A 104 -11.54 8.19 18.78
N LEU A 105 -10.27 8.00 19.13
CA LEU A 105 -9.54 8.88 20.04
C LEU A 105 -9.57 10.34 19.57
N LYS A 106 -9.29 10.60 18.28
CA LYS A 106 -9.41 11.94 17.70
C LYS A 106 -10.81 12.51 17.83
N LYS A 107 -11.85 11.70 17.60
CA LYS A 107 -13.24 12.14 17.78
C LYS A 107 -13.53 12.53 19.23
N TYR A 108 -13.06 11.75 20.20
CA TYR A 108 -13.22 12.07 21.62
C TYR A 108 -12.45 13.34 22.04
N LEU A 109 -11.25 13.53 21.52
CA LEU A 109 -10.40 14.68 21.85
C LEU A 109 -10.70 15.94 21.01
N SER A 110 -11.62 15.85 20.04
CA SER A 110 -11.99 16.98 19.16
C SER A 110 -12.55 18.18 19.89
N MET A 111 -13.01 18.01 21.15
CA MET A 111 -13.51 19.10 21.99
C MET A 111 -12.41 19.98 22.59
N HIS A 112 -11.14 19.56 22.52
CA HIS A 112 -10.03 20.38 22.97
C HIS A 112 -9.70 21.49 21.95
N GLU A 113 -9.54 22.73 22.42
CA GLU A 113 -9.18 23.87 21.57
C GLU A 113 -7.75 23.77 21.02
N SER A 114 -6.85 23.16 21.78
CA SER A 114 -5.45 22.98 21.42
C SER A 114 -5.30 21.99 20.26
N TYR A 115 -4.59 22.40 19.21
CA TYR A 115 -4.29 21.55 18.04
C TYR A 115 -3.51 20.28 18.41
N PHE A 116 -2.70 20.37 19.47
CA PHE A 116 -1.92 19.26 19.98
C PHE A 116 -2.79 18.32 20.84
N ASP A 117 -3.58 18.86 21.78
CA ASP A 117 -4.40 18.04 22.69
C ASP A 117 -5.57 17.36 21.99
N SER A 118 -6.10 17.98 20.94
CA SER A 118 -7.10 17.39 20.04
C SER A 118 -6.52 16.33 19.09
N LEU A 119 -5.20 16.13 19.10
CA LEU A 119 -4.45 15.28 18.16
C LEU A 119 -4.75 15.63 16.69
N CYS A 120 -5.10 16.89 16.40
CA CYS A 120 -5.36 17.34 15.04
C CYS A 120 -4.10 17.21 14.16
N CYS A 121 -2.92 17.33 14.77
CA CYS A 121 -1.62 17.12 14.11
C CYS A 121 -1.36 15.68 13.64
N ILE A 122 -2.10 14.69 14.14
CA ILE A 122 -1.91 13.29 13.78
C ILE A 122 -2.77 12.93 12.59
N ILE A 123 -2.19 12.34 11.56
CA ILE A 123 -2.93 11.67 10.48
C ILE A 123 -2.81 10.16 10.69
N PRO A 124 -3.90 9.48 11.11
CA PRO A 124 -3.94 8.03 11.12
C PRO A 124 -3.89 7.51 9.68
N MET A 125 -3.06 6.51 9.44
CA MET A 125 -2.92 5.85 8.14
C MET A 125 -2.94 4.33 8.35
N LEU A 126 -3.64 3.60 7.49
CA LEU A 126 -3.50 2.15 7.44
C LEU A 126 -2.14 1.82 6.80
N LYS A 127 -1.42 0.83 7.35
CA LYS A 127 -0.21 0.33 6.68
C LYS A 127 -0.58 -0.11 5.27
N LEU A 128 0.11 0.46 4.27
CA LEU A 128 -0.12 0.22 2.85
C LEU A 128 -0.17 -1.27 2.51
N TRP A 129 0.64 -2.08 3.18
CA TRP A 129 0.60 -3.53 3.08
C TRP A 129 -0.79 -4.13 3.34
N HIS A 130 -1.49 -3.71 4.40
CA HIS A 130 -2.83 -4.23 4.70
C HIS A 130 -3.86 -3.83 3.64
N ILE A 131 -3.73 -2.62 3.07
CA ILE A 131 -4.59 -2.16 1.98
C ILE A 131 -4.36 -3.03 0.74
N LYS A 132 -3.10 -3.19 0.33
CA LYS A 132 -2.71 -4.05 -0.81
C LYS A 132 -3.21 -5.48 -0.63
N TRP A 133 -3.08 -6.04 0.58
CA TRP A 133 -3.53 -7.40 0.84
C TRP A 133 -5.06 -7.55 0.81
N THR A 134 -5.79 -6.54 1.30
CA THR A 134 -7.26 -6.52 1.22
C THR A 134 -7.72 -6.45 -0.22
N ASP A 135 -7.09 -5.58 -1.02
CA ASP A 135 -7.37 -5.43 -2.45
C ASP A 135 -7.08 -6.72 -3.22
N LEU A 136 -5.89 -7.32 -3.00
CA LEU A 136 -5.52 -8.60 -3.57
C LEU A 136 -6.53 -9.71 -3.23
N SER A 137 -6.95 -9.79 -1.97
CA SER A 137 -7.97 -10.76 -1.54
C SER A 137 -9.31 -10.51 -2.23
N CYS A 138 -9.66 -9.25 -2.48
CA CYS A 138 -10.87 -8.88 -3.22
C CYS A 138 -10.78 -9.33 -4.68
N ILE A 139 -9.65 -9.08 -5.35
CA ILE A 139 -9.39 -9.52 -6.73
C ILE A 139 -9.50 -11.05 -6.81
N CYS A 140 -8.75 -11.78 -5.97
CA CYS A 140 -8.79 -13.23 -5.97
C CYS A 140 -10.21 -13.75 -5.73
N ARG A 141 -10.95 -13.22 -4.75
CA ARG A 141 -12.33 -13.66 -4.48
C ARG A 141 -13.29 -13.38 -5.64
N THR A 142 -13.14 -12.25 -6.31
CA THR A 142 -14.04 -11.82 -7.40
C THR A 142 -13.80 -12.63 -8.66
N TYR A 143 -12.52 -12.91 -8.98
CA TYR A 143 -12.11 -13.52 -10.23
C TYR A 143 -11.62 -14.97 -10.10
N TRP A 144 -11.75 -15.59 -8.91
CA TRP A 144 -11.34 -17.00 -8.73
C TRP A 144 -12.04 -17.91 -9.73
N GLY A 145 -13.36 -17.77 -9.84
CA GLY A 145 -14.18 -18.48 -10.82
C GLY A 145 -14.14 -20.00 -10.68
N ARG A 146 -14.52 -20.68 -11.77
CA ARG A 146 -14.48 -22.13 -11.91
C ARG A 146 -13.36 -22.52 -12.85
N PRO A 147 -12.71 -23.68 -12.66
CA PRO A 147 -11.55 -24.05 -13.46
C PRO A 147 -11.89 -24.28 -14.93
N GLU A 148 -13.15 -24.51 -15.30
CA GLU A 148 -13.53 -24.66 -16.71
C GLU A 148 -13.59 -23.32 -17.47
N ASP A 149 -13.59 -22.19 -16.76
CA ASP A 149 -13.62 -20.85 -17.38
C ASP A 149 -12.19 -20.38 -17.65
N PRO A 150 -11.80 -20.20 -18.95
CA PRO A 150 -10.44 -19.83 -19.32
C PRO A 150 -10.03 -18.43 -18.86
N PHE A 151 -10.99 -17.59 -18.46
CA PHE A 151 -10.73 -16.24 -17.93
C PHE A 151 -10.67 -16.20 -16.39
N SER A 152 -10.87 -17.34 -15.73
CA SER A 152 -10.82 -17.41 -14.28
C SER A 152 -9.39 -17.55 -13.75
N LEU A 153 -9.14 -16.98 -12.57
CA LEU A 153 -7.86 -17.19 -11.88
C LEU A 153 -7.65 -18.66 -11.50
N SER A 154 -8.72 -19.44 -11.28
CA SER A 154 -8.60 -20.86 -10.97
C SER A 154 -8.08 -21.69 -12.16
N TRP A 155 -8.50 -21.38 -13.39
CA TRP A 155 -7.98 -22.01 -14.60
C TRP A 155 -6.50 -21.66 -14.80
N LEU A 156 -6.17 -20.37 -14.71
CA LEU A 156 -4.78 -19.91 -14.83
C LEU A 156 -3.89 -20.49 -13.73
N ALA A 157 -4.41 -20.64 -12.50
CA ALA A 157 -3.68 -21.29 -11.42
C ALA A 157 -3.37 -22.76 -11.74
N GLN A 158 -4.30 -23.50 -12.37
CA GLN A 158 -4.05 -24.88 -12.79
C GLN A 158 -2.98 -24.95 -13.89
N LEU A 159 -3.08 -24.07 -14.91
CA LEU A 159 -2.10 -24.00 -15.98
C LEU A 159 -0.70 -23.63 -15.47
N ALA A 160 -0.62 -22.67 -14.56
CA ALA A 160 0.62 -22.19 -13.96
C ALA A 160 1.10 -23.06 -12.77
N GLN A 161 0.41 -24.17 -12.47
CA GLN A 161 0.70 -25.05 -11.33
C GLN A 161 0.79 -24.30 -9.98
N CYS A 162 0.00 -23.24 -9.83
CA CYS A 162 -0.10 -22.45 -8.61
C CYS A 162 -1.07 -23.09 -7.61
N LEU A 163 -0.77 -22.95 -6.31
CA LEU A 163 -1.65 -23.44 -5.25
C LEU A 163 -2.96 -22.65 -5.21
N SER A 164 -4.07 -23.37 -5.12
CA SER A 164 -5.36 -22.77 -4.81
C SER A 164 -5.35 -22.19 -3.38
N PRO A 165 -5.83 -20.94 -3.17
CA PRO A 165 -5.99 -20.40 -1.83
C PRO A 165 -6.92 -21.26 -0.98
N SER A 166 -6.50 -21.55 0.25
CA SER A 166 -7.36 -22.23 1.22
C SER A 166 -8.51 -21.35 1.71
N ASP A 167 -8.34 -20.02 1.68
CA ASP A 167 -9.36 -19.03 2.01
C ASP A 167 -9.29 -17.82 1.06
N LEU A 168 -10.36 -17.62 0.28
CA LEU A 168 -10.48 -16.47 -0.62
C LEU A 168 -10.74 -15.15 0.12
N LYS A 169 -11.15 -15.17 1.39
CA LYS A 169 -11.29 -13.96 2.21
C LYS A 169 -9.93 -13.43 2.69
N LYS A 170 -8.92 -14.30 2.75
CA LYS A 170 -7.58 -13.97 3.24
C LYS A 170 -6.53 -14.81 2.53
N VAL A 171 -6.28 -14.48 1.28
CA VAL A 171 -5.31 -15.21 0.45
C VAL A 171 -3.89 -15.05 1.00
N ASN A 172 -2.98 -15.98 0.71
CA ASN A 172 -1.56 -15.73 0.98
C ASN A 172 -1.10 -14.58 0.07
N PHE A 173 -0.48 -13.53 0.64
CA PHE A 173 -0.13 -12.34 -0.14
C PHE A 173 0.83 -12.65 -1.29
N HIS A 174 1.90 -13.41 -1.03
CA HIS A 174 2.93 -13.67 -2.03
C HIS A 174 2.38 -14.53 -3.17
N ASN A 175 1.68 -15.62 -2.82
CA ASN A 175 1.11 -16.51 -3.83
C ASN A 175 0.01 -15.82 -4.62
N GLY A 176 -0.88 -15.09 -3.94
CA GLY A 176 -1.97 -14.35 -4.60
C GLY A 176 -1.42 -13.27 -5.52
N SER A 177 -0.45 -12.47 -5.05
CA SER A 177 0.14 -11.40 -5.86
C SER A 177 0.87 -11.95 -7.07
N TYR A 178 1.60 -13.06 -6.92
CA TYR A 178 2.26 -13.73 -8.02
C TYR A 178 1.25 -14.20 -9.07
N LEU A 179 0.20 -14.92 -8.66
CA LEU A 179 -0.82 -15.43 -9.57
C LEU A 179 -1.56 -14.31 -10.31
N VAL A 180 -1.94 -13.24 -9.61
CA VAL A 180 -2.66 -12.11 -10.24
C VAL A 180 -1.76 -11.37 -11.24
N ASN A 181 -0.48 -11.16 -10.92
CA ASN A 181 0.46 -10.55 -11.86
C ASN A 181 0.69 -11.46 -13.08
N LEU A 182 0.90 -12.76 -12.86
CA LEU A 182 1.07 -13.72 -13.94
C LEU A 182 -0.16 -13.80 -14.85
N ALA A 183 -1.35 -13.77 -14.26
CA ALA A 183 -2.61 -13.75 -14.99
C ALA A 183 -2.76 -12.48 -15.84
N LEU A 184 -2.41 -11.32 -15.27
CA LEU A 184 -2.38 -10.06 -15.99
C LEU A 184 -1.41 -10.13 -17.17
N ASP A 185 -0.19 -10.61 -16.95
CA ASP A 185 0.85 -10.73 -17.97
C ASP A 185 0.39 -11.67 -19.11
N ALA A 186 -0.15 -12.83 -18.77
CA ALA A 186 -0.64 -13.80 -19.75
C ALA A 186 -1.79 -13.21 -20.60
N HIS A 187 -2.75 -12.52 -19.97
CA HIS A 187 -3.82 -11.88 -20.71
C HIS A 187 -3.33 -10.75 -21.61
N LEU A 188 -2.41 -9.91 -21.13
CA LEU A 188 -1.84 -8.83 -21.92
C LEU A 188 -1.11 -9.35 -23.16
N LEU A 189 -0.39 -10.47 -23.07
CA LEU A 189 0.24 -11.12 -24.23
C LEU A 189 -0.80 -11.70 -25.19
N ASN A 190 -1.81 -12.40 -24.68
CA ASN A 190 -2.85 -13.01 -25.51
C ASN A 190 -3.70 -11.98 -26.27
N TYR A 191 -3.79 -10.72 -25.81
CA TYR A 191 -4.44 -9.65 -26.56
C TYR A 191 -3.61 -9.10 -27.75
N TRP A 192 -2.32 -9.45 -27.81
CA TRP A 192 -1.36 -8.95 -28.78
C TRP A 192 -0.86 -9.99 -29.79
N GLU A 193 -1.17 -11.27 -29.58
CA GLU A 193 -1.08 -12.33 -30.59
C GLU A 193 -2.28 -12.29 -31.55
#